data_AF-A0A4Y2RJ16-F1
#
_entry.id   AF-A0A4Y2RJ16-F1
#
_cell.length_a   1.000
_cell.length_b   1.000
_cell.length_c   1.000
_cell.angle_alpha   90.00
_cell.angle_beta   90.00
_cell.angle_gamma   90.00
#
_symmetry.space_group_name_H-M   'P 1'
#
loop_
_entity.id
_entity.type
_entity.pdbx_description
1 polymer ?
#
loop_
_entity_poly.entity_id
_entity_poly.type
_entity_poly.pdbx_seq_one_letter_code
_entity_poly.pdbx_strand_id
1 'polypeptide(L)'
;MDSLREQFKTNKSTLAFIVNPLNTNTNEINIETLGIDAGSLQMQLLDLKTKDLWSGKFTELKSKLEELEVQKCMHITQHKCTALKEIPRVEALIFGAWNNLPECYSEVKKLALWSADDLRVDIYLRASVLLYEYNKKS
;
A
#
# COMPACT_ATOMS: atom_id res chain seq x y z
N MET A 1 -3.73 22.19 -11.93
CA MET A 1 -4.55 20.94 -11.90
C MET A 1 -3.74 19.71 -12.29
N ASP A 2 -2.70 19.85 -13.12
CA ASP A 2 -1.89 18.71 -13.60
C ASP A 2 -1.06 18.03 -12.51
N SER A 3 -0.49 18.79 -11.58
CA SER A 3 0.29 18.24 -10.45
C SER A 3 -0.50 17.28 -9.55
N LEU A 4 -1.79 17.54 -9.32
CA LEU A 4 -2.64 16.71 -8.46
C LEU A 4 -3.06 15.41 -9.17
N ARG A 5 -3.19 15.45 -10.50
CA ARG A 5 -3.44 14.28 -11.35
C ARG A 5 -2.24 13.34 -11.38
N GLU A 6 -1.03 13.88 -11.52
CA GLU A 6 0.20 13.08 -11.52
C GLU A 6 0.49 12.50 -10.13
N GLN A 7 0.21 13.25 -9.05
CA GLN A 7 0.29 12.73 -7.69
C GLN A 7 -0.72 11.59 -7.46
N PHE A 8 -1.96 11.73 -7.92
CA PHE A 8 -2.95 10.65 -7.80
C PHE A 8 -2.56 9.39 -8.59
N LYS A 9 -1.97 9.54 -9.78
CA LYS A 9 -1.44 8.40 -10.55
C LYS A 9 -0.31 7.72 -9.78
N THR A 10 0.63 8.49 -9.24
CA THR A 10 1.75 7.98 -8.44
C THR A 10 1.22 7.21 -7.23
N ASN A 11 0.33 7.82 -6.44
CA ASN A 11 -0.27 7.19 -5.25
C ASN A 11 -1.02 5.90 -5.60
N LYS A 12 -1.72 5.87 -6.74
CA LYS A 12 -2.41 4.67 -7.22
C LYS A 12 -1.44 3.55 -7.55
N SER A 13 -0.34 3.84 -8.22
CA SER A 13 0.67 2.84 -8.59
C SER A 13 1.48 2.38 -7.37
N THR A 14 1.77 3.28 -6.42
CA THR A 14 2.33 2.99 -5.09
C THR A 14 1.43 2.03 -4.27
N LEU A 15 0.12 2.30 -4.24
CA LEU A 15 -0.86 1.41 -3.60
C LEU A 15 -0.92 0.03 -4.27
N ALA A 16 -0.95 0.01 -5.61
CA ALA A 16 -0.94 -1.23 -6.36
C ALA A 16 0.33 -2.05 -6.08
N PHE A 17 1.48 -1.41 -5.90
CA PHE A 17 2.73 -2.06 -5.54
C PHE A 17 2.66 -2.77 -4.19
N ILE A 18 2.07 -2.15 -3.17
CA ILE A 18 1.93 -2.79 -1.84
C ILE A 18 1.06 -4.05 -1.91
N VAL A 19 -0.05 -3.98 -2.64
CA VAL A 19 -1.06 -5.05 -2.68
C VAL A 19 -0.67 -6.15 -3.66
N ASN A 20 0.08 -5.82 -4.71
CA ASN A 20 0.41 -6.74 -5.78
C ASN A 20 1.79 -6.46 -6.41
N PRO A 21 2.88 -6.55 -5.63
CA PRO A 21 4.20 -6.07 -6.04
C PRO A 21 4.77 -6.76 -7.27
N LEU A 22 4.42 -8.03 -7.49
CA LEU A 22 4.95 -8.84 -8.59
C LEU A 22 4.32 -8.53 -9.96
N ASN A 23 3.24 -7.74 -9.96
CA ASN A 23 2.47 -7.42 -11.16
C ASN A 23 2.32 -5.91 -11.39
N THR A 24 2.78 -5.07 -10.47
CA THR A 24 2.70 -3.61 -10.61
C THR A 24 3.75 -3.09 -11.58
N ASN A 25 3.35 -2.16 -12.43
CA ASN A 25 4.27 -1.41 -13.28
C ASN A 25 5.07 -0.41 -12.43
N THR A 26 6.31 -0.74 -12.10
CA THR A 26 7.18 0.12 -11.28
C THR A 26 7.65 1.38 -12.00
N ASN A 27 7.48 1.47 -13.33
CA ASN A 27 7.86 2.66 -14.11
C ASN A 27 6.98 3.87 -13.82
N GLU A 28 5.80 3.65 -13.24
CA GLU A 28 4.86 4.71 -12.84
C GLU A 28 5.10 5.19 -11.40
N ILE A 29 6.07 4.61 -10.70
CA ILE A 29 6.41 4.98 -9.32
C ILE A 29 7.66 5.87 -9.36
N ASN A 30 7.63 6.99 -8.64
CA ASN A 30 8.74 7.95 -8.63
C ASN A 30 9.90 7.48 -7.71
N ILE A 31 10.58 6.41 -8.13
CA ILE A 31 11.64 5.74 -7.35
C ILE A 31 12.93 6.56 -7.21
N GLU A 32 13.20 7.49 -8.14
CA GLU A 32 14.39 8.37 -8.09
C GLU A 32 14.37 9.28 -6.87
N THR A 33 13.20 9.82 -6.53
CA THR A 33 13.04 10.67 -5.33
C THR A 33 13.26 9.93 -4.02
N LEU A 34 13.29 8.60 -4.05
CA LEU A 34 13.45 7.72 -2.89
C LEU A 34 14.89 7.23 -2.73
N GLY A 35 15.80 7.61 -3.63
CA GLY A 35 17.16 7.08 -3.67
C GLY A 35 17.21 5.57 -3.91
N ILE A 36 16.19 5.04 -4.59
CA ILE A 36 16.08 3.61 -4.94
C ILE A 36 16.76 3.38 -6.29
N ASP A 37 17.66 2.40 -6.34
CA ASP A 37 18.30 2.01 -7.59
C ASP A 37 17.33 1.19 -8.45
N ALA A 38 16.98 1.73 -9.63
CA ALA A 38 16.00 1.12 -10.52
C ALA A 38 16.44 -0.24 -11.05
N GLY A 39 17.74 -0.42 -11.34
CA GLY A 39 18.29 -1.69 -11.82
C GLY A 39 18.20 -2.78 -10.76
N SER A 40 18.63 -2.48 -9.54
CA SER A 40 18.54 -3.35 -8.37
C SER A 40 17.10 -3.69 -8.02
N LEU A 41 16.18 -2.70 -8.04
CA LEU A 41 14.75 -2.93 -7.82
C LEU A 41 14.17 -3.93 -8.82
N GLN A 42 14.46 -3.77 -10.11
CA GLN A 42 13.97 -4.68 -11.15
C GLN A 42 14.53 -6.09 -10.99
N MET A 43 15.83 -6.22 -10.69
CA MET A 43 16.47 -7.52 -10.45
C MET A 43 15.88 -8.22 -9.22
N GLN A 44 15.68 -7.48 -8.12
CA GLN A 44 15.07 -7.98 -6.89
C GLN A 44 13.63 -8.44 -7.11
N LEU A 45 12.83 -7.68 -7.87
CA LEU A 45 11.45 -8.06 -8.21
C LEU A 45 11.40 -9.30 -9.11
N LEU A 46 12.32 -9.42 -10.06
CA LEU A 46 12.42 -10.61 -10.91
C LEU A 46 12.76 -11.86 -10.09
N ASP A 47 13.73 -11.78 -9.18
CA ASP A 47 14.09 -12.88 -8.29
C ASP A 47 12.97 -13.21 -7.27
N LEU A 48 12.24 -12.21 -6.79
CA LEU A 48 11.05 -12.45 -5.95
C LEU A 48 9.95 -13.17 -6.71
N LYS A 49 9.77 -12.86 -8.00
CA LYS A 49 8.74 -13.46 -8.85
C LYS A 49 9.02 -14.93 -9.16
N THR A 50 10.28 -15.33 -9.21
CA THR A 50 10.68 -16.74 -9.44
C THR A 50 10.67 -17.58 -8.17
N LYS A 51 10.45 -16.98 -6.99
CA LYS A 51 10.39 -17.67 -5.70
C LYS A 51 8.95 -17.91 -5.28
N ASP A 52 8.47 -19.14 -5.48
CA ASP A 52 7.12 -19.59 -5.12
C ASP A 52 6.75 -19.35 -3.65
N LEU A 53 7.75 -19.34 -2.75
CA LEU A 53 7.53 -19.02 -1.33
C LEU A 53 6.94 -17.61 -1.15
N TRP A 54 7.40 -16.63 -1.91
CA TRP A 54 7.02 -15.24 -1.75
C TRP A 54 5.72 -14.92 -2.48
N SER A 55 5.45 -15.55 -3.62
CA SER A 55 4.16 -15.41 -4.32
C SER A 55 2.99 -15.87 -3.43
N GLY A 56 3.16 -16.96 -2.68
CA GLY A 56 2.19 -17.41 -1.67
C GLY A 56 1.97 -16.39 -0.56
N LYS A 57 3.06 -15.86 0.03
CA LYS A 57 2.99 -14.85 1.11
C LYS A 57 2.31 -13.55 0.66
N PHE A 58 2.60 -13.06 -0.55
CA PHE A 58 1.95 -11.86 -1.08
C PHE A 58 0.48 -12.09 -1.41
N THR A 59 0.12 -13.30 -1.86
CA THR A 59 -1.28 -13.67 -2.08
C THR A 59 -2.05 -13.69 -0.76
N GLU A 60 -1.46 -14.26 0.30
CA GLU A 60 -2.04 -14.25 1.65
C GLU A 60 -2.18 -12.82 2.20
N LEU A 61 -1.16 -11.98 2.05
CA LEU A 61 -1.22 -10.57 2.44
C LEU A 61 -2.38 -9.85 1.74
N LYS A 62 -2.50 -10.04 0.42
CA LYS A 62 -3.58 -9.45 -0.39
C LYS A 62 -4.95 -9.90 0.12
N SER A 63 -5.17 -11.19 0.34
CA SER A 63 -6.45 -11.69 0.87
C SER A 63 -6.77 -11.13 2.26
N LYS A 64 -5.78 -10.98 3.15
CA LYS A 64 -5.99 -10.34 4.47
C LYS A 64 -6.39 -8.87 4.36
N LEU A 65 -5.79 -8.14 3.40
CA LEU A 65 -6.17 -6.76 3.12
C LEU A 65 -7.60 -6.66 2.56
N GLU A 66 -7.97 -7.55 1.63
CA GLU A 66 -9.33 -7.65 1.07
C GLU A 66 -10.37 -8.00 2.14
N GLU A 67 -10.07 -8.96 3.02
CA GLU A 67 -10.95 -9.32 4.14
C GLU A 67 -11.18 -8.13 5.08
N LEU A 68 -10.12 -7.39 5.39
CA LEU A 68 -10.20 -6.20 6.24
C LEU A 68 -11.04 -5.09 5.58
N GLU A 69 -10.97 -4.95 4.26
CA GLU A 69 -11.83 -4.04 3.50
C GLU A 69 -13.31 -4.46 3.52
N VAL A 70 -13.60 -5.77 3.41
CA VAL A 70 -14.95 -6.31 3.56
C VAL A 70 -15.50 -6.08 4.98
N GLN A 71 -14.68 -6.31 6.01
CA GLN A 71 -15.05 -6.03 7.41
C GLN A 71 -15.35 -4.54 7.62
N LYS A 72 -14.54 -3.64 7.04
CA LYS A 72 -14.82 -2.20 7.07
C LYS A 72 -16.18 -1.87 6.46
N CYS A 73 -16.50 -2.44 5.30
CA CYS A 73 -17.78 -2.24 4.64
C CYS A 73 -18.96 -2.64 5.56
N MET A 74 -18.88 -3.82 6.18
CA MET A 74 -19.90 -4.30 7.13
C MET A 74 -20.07 -3.38 8.35
N HIS A 75 -18.98 -2.87 8.91
CA HIS A 75 -19.03 -1.96 10.07
C HIS A 75 -19.56 -0.56 9.74
N ILE A 76 -19.33 -0.07 8.50
CA ILE A 76 -19.94 1.16 7.99
C ILE A 76 -21.45 0.98 7.87
N THR A 77 -21.92 -0.13 7.28
CA THR A 77 -23.35 -0.45 7.17
C THR A 77 -24.04 -0.57 8.53
N GLN A 78 -23.30 -0.99 9.57
CA GLN A 78 -23.80 -1.09 10.95
C GLN A 78 -23.65 0.19 11.78
N HIS A 79 -23.19 1.32 11.21
CA HIS A 79 -22.91 2.58 11.92
C HIS A 79 -21.94 2.42 13.13
N LYS A 80 -21.05 1.42 13.09
CA LYS A 80 -20.08 1.11 14.15
C LYS A 80 -18.63 1.42 13.74
N CYS A 81 -18.44 2.28 12.75
CA CYS A 81 -17.13 2.46 12.12
C CYS A 81 -16.09 3.03 13.09
N THR A 82 -15.23 2.17 13.64
CA THR A 82 -14.03 2.56 14.39
C THR A 82 -12.81 2.60 13.47
N ALA A 83 -12.87 3.44 12.43
CA ALA A 83 -11.84 3.54 11.38
C ALA A 83 -10.40 3.71 11.93
N LEU A 84 -10.24 4.37 13.08
CA LEU A 84 -8.95 4.59 13.73
C LEU A 84 -8.33 3.33 14.34
N LYS A 85 -9.12 2.30 14.72
CA LYS A 85 -8.58 1.05 15.28
C LYS A 85 -8.05 0.09 14.21
N GLU A 86 -8.51 0.26 12.96
CA GLU A 86 -8.14 -0.58 11.83
C GLU A 86 -6.86 -0.10 11.11
N ILE A 87 -6.50 1.18 11.24
CA ILE A 87 -5.27 1.73 10.63
C ILE A 87 -4.00 1.06 11.17
N PRO A 88 -3.80 0.94 12.50
CA PRO A 88 -2.65 0.22 13.05
C PRO A 88 -2.61 -1.26 12.62
N ARG A 89 -3.78 -1.84 12.30
CA ARG A 89 -3.93 -3.25 11.93
C ARG A 89 -3.49 -3.50 10.48
N VAL A 90 -3.86 -2.60 9.55
CA VAL A 90 -3.38 -2.61 8.16
C VAL A 90 -1.88 -2.35 8.10
N GLU A 91 -1.39 -1.36 8.85
CA GLU A 91 0.04 -1.05 8.94
C GLU A 91 0.82 -2.27 9.45
N ALA A 92 0.40 -2.89 10.55
CA ALA A 92 1.09 -4.06 11.10
C ALA A 92 1.17 -5.24 10.12
N LEU A 93 0.12 -5.46 9.31
CA LEU A 93 0.11 -6.51 8.28
C LEU A 93 1.10 -6.22 7.15
N ILE A 94 1.12 -4.97 6.66
CA ILE A 94 2.02 -4.52 5.61
C ILE A 94 3.47 -4.56 6.13
N PHE A 95 3.78 -3.85 7.22
CA PHE A 95 5.12 -3.83 7.82
C PHE A 95 5.62 -5.23 8.18
N GLY A 96 4.76 -6.08 8.75
CA GLY A 96 5.11 -7.45 9.08
C GLY A 96 5.48 -8.28 7.86
N ALA A 97 4.70 -8.20 6.78
CA ALA A 97 5.01 -8.94 5.55
C ALA A 97 6.31 -8.47 4.89
N TRP A 98 6.52 -7.16 4.79
CA TRP A 98 7.67 -6.57 4.11
C TRP A 98 8.97 -6.66 4.91
N ASN A 99 8.92 -6.52 6.23
CA ASN A 99 10.11 -6.67 7.09
C ASN A 99 10.66 -8.10 7.14
N ASN A 100 9.82 -9.10 6.85
CA ASN A 100 10.23 -10.50 6.79
C ASN A 100 11.05 -10.85 5.53
N LEU A 101 11.16 -9.95 4.55
CA LEU A 101 12.02 -10.17 3.39
C LEU A 101 13.50 -10.27 3.81
N PRO A 102 14.31 -11.10 3.14
CA PRO A 102 15.76 -11.07 3.27
C PRO A 102 16.36 -9.71 2.92
N GLU A 103 17.55 -9.42 3.44
CA GLU A 103 18.22 -8.13 3.23
C GLU A 103 18.70 -7.91 1.80
N CYS A 104 18.84 -8.98 1.01
CA CYS A 104 19.11 -8.89 -0.42
C CYS A 104 17.95 -8.25 -1.22
N TYR A 105 16.81 -7.94 -0.57
CA TYR A 105 15.68 -7.21 -1.15
C TYR A 105 15.54 -5.79 -0.59
N SER A 106 16.66 -5.14 -0.25
CA SER A 106 16.70 -3.83 0.39
C SER A 106 15.90 -2.75 -0.36
N GLU A 107 15.93 -2.75 -1.69
CA GLU A 107 15.25 -1.74 -2.51
C GLU A 107 13.75 -1.96 -2.53
N VAL A 108 13.33 -3.22 -2.66
CA VAL A 108 11.93 -3.62 -2.54
C VAL A 108 11.37 -3.28 -1.16
N LYS A 109 12.15 -3.51 -0.09
CA LYS A 109 11.76 -3.12 1.27
C LYS A 109 11.60 -1.61 1.41
N LYS A 110 12.58 -0.82 0.98
CA LYS A 110 12.51 0.65 1.04
C LYS A 110 11.26 1.18 0.33
N LEU A 111 10.98 0.66 -0.86
CA LEU A 111 9.80 1.06 -1.62
C LEU A 111 8.51 0.74 -0.87
N ALA A 112 8.38 -0.48 -0.32
CA ALA A 112 7.18 -0.90 0.39
C ALA A 112 6.95 -0.12 1.69
N LEU A 113 8.00 0.15 2.45
CA LEU A 113 7.92 0.91 3.70
C LEU A 113 7.53 2.37 3.43
N TRP A 114 8.16 3.00 2.43
CA TRP A 114 7.79 4.35 2.01
C TRP A 114 6.33 4.43 1.50
N SER A 115 5.93 3.42 0.72
CA SER A 115 4.56 3.30 0.20
C SER A 115 3.53 3.15 1.35
N ALA A 116 3.92 2.51 2.46
CA ALA A 116 3.05 2.33 3.63
C ALA A 116 2.89 3.63 4.42
N ASP A 117 3.94 4.44 4.50
CA ASP A 117 3.91 5.79 5.07
C ASP A 117 3.08 6.77 4.21
N ASP A 118 3.09 6.64 2.88
CA ASP A 118 2.27 7.46 1.97
C ASP A 118 0.77 7.06 2.02
N LEU A 119 0.48 5.77 2.18
CA LEU A 119 -0.85 5.23 2.51
C LEU A 119 -1.46 5.88 3.75
N ARG A 120 -0.63 6.14 4.77
CA ARG A 120 -1.03 6.83 5.99
C ARG A 120 -1.50 8.25 5.65
N VAL A 121 -0.83 8.96 4.75
CA VAL A 121 -1.24 10.32 4.33
C VAL A 121 -2.53 10.27 3.49
N ASP A 122 -2.65 9.34 2.53
CA ASP A 122 -3.84 9.24 1.65
C ASP A 122 -5.10 8.79 2.41
N ILE A 123 -4.99 7.83 3.33
CA ILE A 123 -6.11 7.39 4.18
C ILE A 123 -6.54 8.50 5.14
N TYR A 124 -5.60 9.22 5.76
CA TYR A 124 -5.94 10.37 6.60
C TYR A 124 -6.60 11.50 5.78
N LEU A 125 -6.12 11.79 4.57
CA LEU A 125 -6.74 12.78 3.70
C LEU A 125 -8.15 12.36 3.29
N ARG A 126 -8.35 11.11 2.83
CA ARG A 126 -9.68 10.59 2.45
C ARG A 126 -10.65 10.55 3.62
N ALA A 127 -10.20 10.11 4.80
CA ALA A 127 -11.02 10.12 6.00
C ALA A 127 -11.41 11.56 6.39
N SER A 128 -10.49 12.52 6.28
CA SER A 128 -10.74 13.93 6.60
C SER A 128 -11.71 14.58 5.60
N VAL A 129 -11.58 14.28 4.31
CA VAL A 129 -12.50 14.75 3.25
C VAL A 129 -13.89 14.15 3.44
N LEU A 130 -14.01 12.86 3.74
CA LEU A 130 -15.30 12.22 4.02
C LEU A 130 -15.96 12.77 5.30
N LEU A 131 -15.18 13.04 6.36
CA LEU A 131 -15.70 13.67 7.58
C LEU A 131 -16.19 15.10 7.31
N TYR A 132 -15.46 15.86 6.51
CA TYR A 132 -15.84 17.22 6.11
C TYR A 132 -17.14 17.24 5.30
N GLU A 133 -17.26 16.36 4.31
CA GLU A 133 -18.48 16.22 3.49
C GLU A 133 -19.69 15.73 4.31
N TYR A 134 -19.48 14.86 5.30
CA TYR A 134 -20.53 14.41 6.22
C TYR A 134 -21.04 15.56 7.10
N ASN A 135 -20.12 16.32 7.72
CA ASN A 135 -20.46 17.45 8.59
C ASN A 135 -21.07 18.64 7.83
N LYS A 136 -20.87 18.73 6.51
CA LYS A 136 -21.50 19.75 5.66
C LYS A 136 -22.96 19.42 5.29
N LYS A 137 -23.35 18.15 5.40
CA LYS A 137 -24.69 17.66 5.06
C LYS A 137 -25.62 17.49 6.28
N SER A 138 -25.14 17.80 7.49
CA SER A 138 -25.91 17.85 8.73
C SER A 138 -26.06 19.28 9.22
#